data_AF-A0A5D2DG37-F1
#
_entry.id   AF-A0A5D2DG37-F1
#
_cell.length_a   1.000
_cell.length_b   1.000
_cell.length_c   1.000
_cell.angle_alpha   90.00
_cell.angle_beta   90.00
_cell.angle_gamma   90.00
#
_symmetry.space_group_name_H-M   'P 1'
#
loop_
_entity.id
_entity.type
_entity.pdbx_description
1 polymer ?
#
loop_
_entity_poly.entity_id
_entity_poly.type
_entity_poly.pdbx_seq_one_letter_code
_entity_poly.pdbx_strand_id
1 'polypeptide(L)'
;MQSKICRMWWASKEKGRGWSMFAWERVCHPKGMRGLGFRDLQLFNLALLGRQVWRILTYKDTLCYQVLSSKYFPSGDLFHPKSIDKPSYTWSSILAAAKALENGFGWQVSDRNNIDIL
;
A
#
# COMPACT_ATOMS: atom_id res chain seq x y z
N MET A 1 -6.72 2.51 -11.73
CA MET A 1 -5.84 3.68 -11.55
C MET A 1 -4.82 3.79 -12.68
N GLN A 2 -4.03 2.75 -12.94
CA GLN A 2 -3.06 2.69 -14.05
C GLN A 2 -3.68 3.06 -15.42
N SER A 3 -4.90 2.58 -15.73
CA SER A 3 -5.60 2.90 -17.00
C SER A 3 -6.00 4.38 -17.18
N LYS A 4 -6.05 5.18 -16.11
CA LYS A 4 -6.29 6.64 -16.19
C LYS A 4 -4.97 7.38 -16.42
N ILE A 5 -3.89 6.92 -15.79
CA ILE A 5 -2.54 7.48 -15.94
C ILE A 5 -2.02 7.19 -17.35
N CYS A 6 -2.18 5.97 -17.87
CA CYS A 6 -1.89 5.66 -19.28
C CYS A 6 -2.65 6.60 -20.23
N ARG A 7 -3.93 6.82 -19.96
CA ARG A 7 -4.77 7.68 -20.80
C ARG A 7 -4.30 9.13 -20.78
N MET A 8 -3.93 9.65 -19.61
CA MET A 8 -3.40 11.00 -19.47
C MET A 8 -2.05 11.15 -20.17
N TRP A 9 -1.15 10.17 -20.01
CA TRP A 9 0.17 10.19 -20.61
C TRP A 9 0.14 10.08 -22.14
N TRP A 10 -0.78 9.26 -22.66
CA TRP A 10 -0.95 9.05 -24.10
C TRP A 10 -2.07 9.91 -24.71
N ALA A 11 -2.70 10.81 -23.96
CA ALA A 11 -3.72 11.71 -24.51
C ALA A 11 -3.05 12.74 -25.44
N SER A 12 -3.35 12.65 -26.73
CA SER A 12 -3.01 13.71 -27.69
C SER A 12 -3.97 14.89 -27.52
N LYS A 13 -3.51 16.13 -27.82
CA LYS A 13 -4.34 17.35 -27.80
C LYS A 13 -5.42 17.36 -28.89
N GLU A 14 -5.26 16.59 -29.96
CA GLU A 14 -6.26 16.47 -31.01
C GLU A 14 -7.33 15.44 -30.65
N LYS A 15 -8.56 15.68 -31.11
CA LYS A 15 -9.84 15.03 -30.73
C LYS A 15 -9.94 13.51 -31.05
N GLY A 16 -8.94 12.72 -30.69
CA GLY A 16 -8.89 11.28 -30.86
C GLY A 16 -8.37 10.59 -29.62
N ARG A 17 -8.95 9.43 -29.29
CA ARG A 17 -8.40 8.53 -28.26
C ARG A 17 -6.96 8.22 -28.61
N GLY A 18 -6.00 8.80 -27.88
CA GLY A 18 -4.59 8.45 -28.04
C GLY A 18 -4.43 6.94 -27.90
N TRP A 19 -3.88 6.30 -28.93
CA TRP A 19 -3.62 4.87 -28.92
C TRP A 19 -2.64 4.56 -27.78
N SER A 20 -3.14 3.89 -26.73
CA SER A 20 -2.29 3.28 -25.71
C SER A 20 -1.57 2.09 -26.35
N MET A 21 -0.54 2.35 -27.16
CA MET A 21 0.21 1.32 -27.88
C MET A 21 0.96 0.34 -26.97
N PHE A 22 1.04 0.61 -25.67
CA PHE A 22 1.73 -0.23 -24.70
C PHE A 22 0.93 -0.40 -23.40
N ALA A 23 0.83 -1.64 -22.91
CA ALA A 23 0.35 -1.93 -21.57
C ALA A 23 1.26 -1.26 -20.52
N TRP A 24 0.69 -0.76 -19.42
CA TRP A 24 1.46 -0.09 -18.36
C TRP A 24 2.58 -0.98 -17.80
N GLU A 25 2.33 -2.30 -17.72
CA GLU A 25 3.34 -3.30 -17.35
C GLU A 25 4.58 -3.23 -18.24
N ARG A 26 4.39 -3.01 -19.54
CA ARG A 26 5.47 -2.93 -20.52
C ARG A 26 6.28 -1.65 -20.38
N VAL A 27 5.64 -0.57 -19.95
CA VAL A 27 6.26 0.72 -19.62
C VAL A 27 7.09 0.62 -18.32
N CYS A 28 6.66 -0.23 -17.40
CA CYS A 28 7.36 -0.48 -16.14
C CYS A 28 8.62 -1.36 -16.27
N HIS A 29 8.83 -2.05 -17.40
CA HIS A 29 10.05 -2.82 -17.61
C HIS A 29 11.31 -1.93 -17.68
N PRO A 30 12.49 -2.44 -17.29
CA PRO A 30 13.75 -1.74 -17.45
C PRO A 30 14.02 -1.35 -18.92
N LYS A 31 14.80 -0.29 -19.13
CA LYS A 31 15.18 0.17 -20.48
C LYS A 31 15.83 -0.93 -21.34
N GLY A 32 16.59 -1.84 -20.70
CA GLY A 32 17.19 -3.01 -21.37
C GLY A 32 16.17 -4.02 -21.91
N MET A 33 14.94 -4.04 -21.40
CA MET A 33 13.84 -4.89 -21.87
C MET A 33 12.80 -4.11 -22.70
N ARG A 34 13.20 -3.00 -23.33
CA ARG A 34 12.32 -2.14 -24.15
C ARG A 34 11.18 -1.46 -23.37
N GLY A 35 11.28 -1.38 -22.04
CA GLY A 35 10.39 -0.55 -21.21
C GLY A 35 10.98 0.84 -20.93
N LEU A 36 10.23 1.70 -20.23
CA LEU A 36 10.70 3.04 -19.84
C LEU A 36 11.31 3.09 -18.44
N GLY A 37 11.26 1.98 -17.69
CA GLY A 37 11.79 1.88 -16.33
C GLY A 37 10.94 2.58 -15.28
N PHE A 38 9.65 2.82 -15.55
CA PHE A 38 8.74 3.35 -14.53
C PHE A 38 8.51 2.33 -13.41
N ARG A 39 8.45 2.79 -12.16
CA ARG A 39 8.07 1.90 -11.06
C ARG A 39 6.62 1.47 -11.23
N ASP A 40 6.32 0.22 -10.89
CA ASP A 40 4.93 -0.20 -10.78
C ASP A 40 4.27 0.56 -9.62
N LEU A 41 3.37 1.48 -9.99
CA LEU A 41 2.62 2.32 -9.05
C LEU A 41 1.77 1.50 -8.07
N GLN A 42 1.30 0.32 -8.47
CA GLN A 42 0.51 -0.55 -7.60
C GLN A 42 1.39 -1.11 -6.49
N LEU A 43 2.54 -1.70 -6.85
CA LEU A 43 3.52 -2.19 -5.88
C LEU A 43 4.09 -1.07 -5.02
N PHE A 44 4.36 0.09 -5.61
CA PHE A 44 4.87 1.24 -4.87
C PHE A 44 3.85 1.77 -3.85
N ASN A 45 2.58 1.90 -4.23
CA ASN A 45 1.52 2.28 -3.30
C ASN A 45 1.30 1.22 -2.21
N LEU A 46 1.37 -0.06 -2.57
CA LEU A 46 1.28 -1.15 -1.59
C LEU A 46 2.42 -1.06 -0.56
N ALA A 47 3.65 -0.79 -1.00
CA ALA A 47 4.80 -0.60 -0.11
C ALA A 47 4.63 0.64 0.80
N LEU A 48 4.13 1.74 0.25
CA LEU A 48 3.83 2.94 1.04
C LEU A 48 2.74 2.69 2.10
N LEU A 49 1.67 1.99 1.74
CA LEU A 49 0.62 1.59 2.67
C LEU A 49 1.17 0.61 3.71
N GLY A 50 1.99 -0.34 3.31
CA GLY A 50 2.65 -1.27 4.20
C GLY A 50 3.52 -0.57 5.25
N ARG A 51 4.25 0.49 4.86
CA ARG A 51 4.98 1.33 5.82
C ARG A 51 4.07 2.03 6.82
N GLN A 52 2.86 2.45 6.41
CA GLN A 52 1.90 3.02 7.35
C GLN A 52 1.32 1.96 8.29
N VAL A 53 1.00 0.76 7.78
CA VAL A 53 0.56 -0.37 8.61
C VAL A 53 1.62 -0.68 9.66
N TRP A 54 2.89 -0.78 9.27
CA TRP A 54 4.00 -0.98 10.20
C TRP A 54 4.04 0.09 11.30
N ARG A 55 3.92 1.37 10.93
CA ARG A 55 3.88 2.46 11.91
C ARG A 55 2.72 2.35 12.89
N ILE A 56 1.54 1.95 12.43
CA ILE A 56 0.37 1.73 13.29
C ILE A 56 0.64 0.58 14.27
N LEU A 57 1.34 -0.49 13.84
CA LEU A 57 1.70 -1.62 14.70
C LEU A 57 2.79 -1.26 15.72
N THR A 58 3.78 -0.45 15.34
CA THR A 58 4.92 -0.06 16.20
C THR A 58 4.58 1.07 17.17
N TYR A 59 3.86 2.11 16.73
CA TYR A 59 3.65 3.35 17.51
C TYR A 59 2.20 3.51 17.96
N LYS A 60 1.87 2.83 19.06
CA LYS A 60 0.52 2.78 19.64
C LYS A 60 0.10 4.04 20.42
N ASP A 61 1.06 4.89 20.74
CA ASP A 61 0.90 6.17 21.43
C ASP A 61 0.42 7.31 20.51
N THR A 62 0.45 7.09 19.19
CA THR A 62 0.02 8.10 18.23
C THR A 62 -1.49 8.30 18.22
N LEU A 63 -1.94 9.55 18.02
CA LEU A 63 -3.36 9.87 17.83
C LEU A 63 -3.98 9.05 16.67
N CYS A 64 -3.20 8.82 15.61
CA CYS A 64 -3.61 7.99 14.48
C CYS A 64 -3.97 6.57 14.93
N TYR A 65 -3.10 5.93 15.73
CA TYR A 65 -3.41 4.62 16.30
C TYR A 65 -4.66 4.67 17.17
N GLN A 66 -4.77 5.64 18.08
CA GLN A 66 -5.90 5.72 19.01
C GLN A 66 -7.25 5.90 18.29
N VAL A 67 -7.31 6.75 17.27
CA VAL A 67 -8.52 6.97 16.47
C VAL A 67 -8.86 5.73 15.63
N LEU A 68 -7.86 5.07 15.03
CA LEU A 68 -8.10 3.89 14.22
C LEU A 68 -8.45 2.67 15.06
N SER A 69 -7.78 2.45 16.19
CA SER A 69 -8.03 1.32 17.08
C SER A 69 -9.41 1.41 17.71
N SER A 70 -9.77 2.56 18.29
CA SER A 70 -11.11 2.79 18.86
C SER A 70 -12.24 2.54 17.86
N LYS A 71 -12.03 2.90 16.59
CA LYS A 71 -13.06 2.77 15.56
C LYS A 71 -13.11 1.38 14.92
N TYR A 72 -11.96 0.78 14.61
CA TYR A 72 -11.86 -0.38 13.73
C TYR A 72 -11.35 -1.65 14.41
N PHE A 73 -10.47 -1.55 15.39
CA PHE A 73 -9.87 -2.70 16.07
C PHE A 73 -9.67 -2.44 17.57
N PRO A 74 -10.76 -2.34 18.35
CA PRO A 74 -10.67 -1.96 19.77
C PRO A 74 -9.97 -3.02 20.63
N SER A 75 -9.91 -4.27 20.17
CA SER A 75 -9.14 -5.36 20.78
C SER A 75 -7.63 -5.25 20.56
N GLY A 76 -7.17 -4.31 19.72
CA GLY A 76 -5.76 -4.14 19.36
C GLY A 76 -5.30 -5.05 18.22
N ASP A 77 -6.16 -5.91 17.67
CA ASP A 77 -5.84 -6.75 16.51
C ASP A 77 -6.23 -6.07 15.19
N LEU A 78 -5.22 -5.58 14.48
CA LEU A 78 -5.38 -4.91 13.19
C LEU A 78 -5.76 -5.88 12.05
N PHE A 79 -5.39 -7.15 12.15
CA PHE A 79 -5.65 -8.16 11.11
C PHE A 79 -7.07 -8.70 11.19
N HIS A 80 -7.66 -8.70 12.40
CA HIS A 80 -9.04 -9.08 12.66
C HIS A 80 -9.89 -7.89 13.18
N PRO A 81 -10.16 -6.89 12.34
CA PRO A 81 -10.93 -5.73 12.76
C PRO A 81 -12.43 -6.05 12.91
N LYS A 82 -13.12 -5.18 13.64
CA LYS A 82 -14.58 -5.20 13.77
C LYS A 82 -15.24 -5.00 12.40
N SER A 83 -16.30 -5.75 12.14
CA SER A 83 -17.14 -5.55 10.95
C SER A 83 -17.87 -4.20 11.03
N ILE A 84 -17.72 -3.38 9.99
CA ILE A 84 -18.35 -2.06 9.88
C ILE A 84 -18.97 -1.98 8.49
N ASP A 85 -20.23 -1.56 8.40
CA ASP A 85 -20.98 -1.52 7.13
C ASP A 85 -20.40 -0.55 6.10
N LYS A 86 -19.74 0.52 6.55
CA LYS A 86 -19.16 1.57 5.70
C LYS A 86 -17.79 2.02 6.22
N PRO A 87 -16.73 1.22 5.99
CA PRO A 87 -15.37 1.65 6.34
C PRO A 87 -14.96 2.86 5.50
N SER A 88 -14.05 3.67 6.04
CA SER A 88 -13.47 4.78 5.26
C SER A 88 -12.59 4.21 4.16
N TYR A 89 -12.47 4.93 3.04
CA TYR A 89 -11.60 4.50 1.94
C TYR A 89 -10.14 4.29 2.39
N THR A 90 -9.66 5.18 3.26
CA THR A 90 -8.35 5.07 3.89
C THR A 90 -8.21 3.79 4.70
N TRP A 91 -9.20 3.46 5.54
CA TRP A 91 -9.17 2.22 6.33
C TRP A 91 -9.19 0.98 5.45
N SER A 92 -10.07 0.93 4.44
CA SER A 92 -10.11 -0.18 3.49
C SER A 92 -8.78 -0.39 2.78
N SER A 93 -8.08 0.70 2.44
CA SER A 93 -6.76 0.63 1.79
C SER A 93 -5.67 0.12 2.76
N ILE A 94 -5.69 0.57 4.01
CA ILE A 94 -4.78 0.12 5.07
C ILE A 94 -5.02 -1.37 5.36
N LEU A 95 -6.28 -1.80 5.51
CA LEU A 95 -6.65 -3.18 5.78
C LEU A 95 -6.27 -4.11 4.62
N ALA A 96 -6.50 -3.67 3.37
CA ALA A 96 -6.07 -4.44 2.20
C ALA A 96 -4.55 -4.62 2.15
N ALA A 97 -3.79 -3.55 2.45
CA ALA A 97 -2.34 -3.64 2.54
C ALA A 97 -1.86 -4.50 3.72
N ALA A 98 -2.53 -4.42 4.87
CA ALA A 98 -2.24 -5.24 6.03
C ALA A 98 -2.41 -6.73 5.72
N LYS A 99 -3.54 -7.13 5.12
CA LYS A 99 -3.78 -8.50 4.68
C LYS A 99 -2.79 -8.97 3.62
N ALA A 100 -2.48 -8.13 2.64
CA ALA A 100 -1.52 -8.45 1.58
C ALA A 100 -0.09 -8.68 2.12
N LEU A 101 0.24 -8.09 3.27
CA LEU A 101 1.55 -8.11 3.90
C LEU A 101 1.55 -8.86 5.24
N GLU A 102 0.47 -9.57 5.58
CA GLU A 102 0.30 -10.26 6.86
C GLU A 102 1.46 -11.23 7.14
N ASN A 103 1.82 -12.04 6.13
CA ASN A 103 2.97 -12.96 6.20
C ASN A 103 4.34 -12.24 6.20
N GLY A 104 4.38 -10.97 5.80
CA GLY A 104 5.60 -10.16 5.73
C GLY A 104 5.84 -9.30 6.96
N PHE A 105 4.82 -9.00 7.75
CA PHE A 105 4.92 -8.31 9.04
C PHE A 105 5.31 -9.27 10.15
N GLY A 106 6.46 -9.93 9.99
CA GLY A 106 7.13 -10.65 11.08
C GLY A 106 8.08 -9.73 11.83
N TRP A 107 8.23 -9.94 13.14
CA TRP A 107 9.33 -9.32 13.89
C TRP A 107 10.65 -9.87 13.34
N GLN A 108 11.39 -9.08 12.57
CA GLN A 108 12.81 -9.39 12.34
C GLN A 108 13.59 -8.94 13.57
N VAL A 109 14.20 -9.89 14.28
CA VAL A 109 15.18 -9.61 15.33
C VAL A 109 16.34 -8.86 14.67
N SER A 110 16.31 -7.52 14.77
CA SER A 110 17.40 -6.67 14.31
C SER A 110 18.31 -6.39 15.49
N ASP A 111 19.38 -7.17 15.49
CA ASP A 111 20.62 -7.06 16.26
C ASP A 111 20.57 -7.25 17.79
N ARG A 112 21.59 -7.97 18.24
CA ARG A 112 21.65 -8.74 19.47
C ARG A 112 22.24 -7.87 20.58
N ASN A 113 21.45 -7.04 21.26
CA ASN A 113 21.97 -6.38 22.47
C ASN A 113 20.99 -5.96 23.58
N ASN A 114 19.73 -6.36 23.53
CA ASN A 114 18.95 -6.57 24.76
C ASN A 114 17.61 -7.21 24.41
N ILE A 115 17.45 -8.48 24.76
CA ILE A 115 16.16 -9.14 24.78
C ILE A 115 15.93 -9.49 26.25
N ASP A 116 15.33 -8.58 27.00
CA ASP A 116 14.79 -8.90 28.32
C ASP A 116 13.49 -9.67 28.11
N ILE A 117 13.57 -10.97 28.25
CA ILE A 117 12.43 -11.86 28.47
C ILE A 117 12.14 -11.87 29.97
N LEU A 118 11.02 -11.25 30.36
CA LEU A 118 10.30 -11.49 31.60
C LEU A 118 8.86 -11.87 31.25
#